data_AF-A0A6C0EC13-F1
#
_entry.id   AF-A0A6C0EC13-F1
#
_cell.length_a   1.000
_cell.length_b   1.000
_cell.length_c   1.000
_cell.angle_alpha   90.00
_cell.angle_beta   90.00
_cell.angle_gamma   90.00
#
_symmetry.space_group_name_H-M   'P 1'
#
loop_
_entity.id
_entity.type
_entity.pdbx_description
1 polymer ?
#
loop_
_entity_poly.entity_id
_entity_poly.type
_entity_poly.pdbx_seq_one_letter_code
_entity_poly.pdbx_strand_id
1 'polypeptide(L)'
;MLNDIFQYKVDKVIISNKDRLTRLSFVTLQKIFQQFGTTIVVVNQTKKSLSDVDDIFEELISMMHYFSTKKYSQRKNSLNKNE
;
A
#
# COMPACT_ATOMS: atom_id res chain seq x y z
N MET A 1 -10.91 10.38 -2.87
CA MET A 1 -10.44 10.14 -1.50
C MET A 1 -9.26 11.03 -1.12
N LEU A 2 -8.01 10.75 -1.55
CA LEU A 2 -6.85 11.55 -1.11
C LEU A 2 -6.98 13.04 -1.45
N ASN A 3 -7.46 13.35 -2.66
CA ASN A 3 -7.71 14.74 -3.06
C ASN A 3 -8.72 15.44 -2.15
N ASP A 4 -9.77 14.74 -1.71
CA ASP A 4 -10.80 15.31 -0.86
C ASP A 4 -10.28 15.57 0.56
N ILE A 5 -9.40 14.69 1.04
CA ILE A 5 -8.67 14.86 2.31
C ILE A 5 -7.74 16.08 2.23
N PHE A 6 -6.94 16.18 1.17
CA PHE A 6 -6.02 17.31 0.97
C PHE A 6 -6.74 18.65 0.74
N GLN A 7 -8.00 18.61 0.29
CA GLN A 7 -8.86 19.78 0.15
C GLN A 7 -9.68 20.09 1.42
N TYR A 8 -9.39 19.43 2.55
CA TYR A 8 -10.11 19.60 3.83
C TYR A 8 -11.63 19.31 3.74
N LYS A 9 -12.04 18.46 2.79
CA LYS A 9 -13.46 18.10 2.58
C LYS A 9 -13.88 16.86 3.37
N VAL A 10 -12.96 16.22 4.08
CA VAL A 10 -13.20 14.95 4.77
C VAL A 10 -12.80 15.06 6.24
N ASP A 11 -13.77 14.92 7.15
CA ASP A 11 -13.53 14.91 8.60
C ASP A 11 -13.10 13.52 9.10
N LYS A 12 -13.73 12.45 8.59
CA LYS A 12 -13.46 11.08 9.05
C LYS A 12 -13.39 10.08 7.91
N VAL A 13 -12.43 9.16 8.01
CA VAL A 13 -12.28 8.00 7.13
C VAL A 13 -12.54 6.75 7.96
N ILE A 14 -13.59 6.00 7.59
CA ILE A 14 -13.97 4.77 8.29
C ILE A 14 -13.47 3.59 7.47
N ILE A 15 -12.65 2.73 8.08
CA ILE A 15 -12.10 1.53 7.45
C ILE A 15 -12.45 0.28 8.25
N SER A 16 -12.60 -0.84 7.55
CA SER A 16 -12.86 -2.13 8.17
C SER A 16 -11.63 -2.64 8.93
N ASN A 17 -10.47 -2.74 8.30
CA ASN A 17 -9.21 -3.12 8.94
C ASN A 17 -8.05 -2.20 8.48
N LYS A 18 -6.89 -2.26 9.14
CA LYS A 18 -5.72 -1.40 8.84
C LYS A 18 -5.10 -1.70 7.46
N ASP A 19 -5.07 -2.97 7.08
CA ASP A 19 -4.40 -3.45 5.87
C ASP A 19 -5.14 -3.01 4.59
N ARG A 20 -6.45 -2.75 4.67
CA ARG A 20 -7.26 -2.22 3.56
C ARG A 20 -6.94 -0.76 3.22
N LEU A 21 -6.33 -0.02 4.15
CA LEU A 21 -5.93 1.37 3.90
C LEU A 21 -4.47 1.48 3.48
N THR A 22 -3.57 0.69 4.07
CA THR A 22 -2.15 0.67 3.69
C THR A 22 -1.47 -0.59 4.18
N ARG A 23 -0.67 -1.22 3.29
CA ARG A 23 0.14 -2.41 3.57
C ARG A 23 1.39 -2.16 4.43
N LEU A 24 1.99 -0.97 4.33
CA LEU A 24 3.36 -0.73 4.82
C LEU A 24 3.50 0.40 5.85
N SER A 25 2.56 1.34 5.94
CA SER A 25 2.74 2.54 6.79
C SER A 25 1.43 3.20 7.25
N PHE A 26 0.59 2.46 7.97
CA PHE A 26 -0.63 3.00 8.59
C PHE A 26 -0.36 4.22 9.49
N VAL A 27 0.69 4.14 10.32
CA VAL A 27 1.05 5.23 11.24
C VAL A 27 1.42 6.52 10.49
N THR A 28 2.16 6.40 9.39
CA THR A 28 2.54 7.55 8.57
C THR A 28 1.32 8.18 7.92
N LEU A 29 0.45 7.36 7.32
CA LEU A 29 -0.77 7.85 6.70
C LEU A 29 -1.71 8.53 7.71
N GLN A 30 -1.82 7.96 8.91
CA GLN A 30 -2.60 8.54 10.00
C GLN A 30 -2.07 9.93 10.40
N LYS A 31 -0.74 10.08 10.53
CA LYS A 31 -0.12 11.38 10.82
C LYS A 31 -0.39 12.40 9.72
N ILE A 32 -0.29 11.99 8.45
CA ILE A 32 -0.58 12.86 7.30
C ILE A 32 -2.04 13.30 7.35
N PHE A 33 -2.99 12.37 7.50
CA PHE A 33 -4.42 12.70 7.50
C PHE A 33 -4.80 13.62 8.67
N GLN A 34 -4.18 13.43 9.84
CA GLN A 34 -4.35 14.34 10.98
C GLN A 34 -3.91 15.78 10.67
N GLN A 35 -2.89 15.99 9.83
CA GLN A 35 -2.49 17.34 9.39
C GLN A 35 -3.55 18.03 8.52
N PHE A 36 -4.41 17.25 7.86
CA PHE A 36 -5.53 17.75 7.06
C PHE A 36 -6.87 17.74 7.81
N GLY A 37 -6.85 17.55 9.14
CA GLY A 37 -8.06 17.52 9.95
C GLY A 37 -8.88 16.23 9.80
N THR A 38 -8.33 15.21 9.15
CA THR A 38 -9.04 13.94 8.92
C THR A 38 -8.64 12.88 9.94
N THR A 39 -9.63 12.27 10.60
CA THR A 39 -9.41 11.17 11.56
C THR A 39 -9.76 9.81 10.94
N ILE A 40 -8.86 8.82 11.08
CA ILE A 40 -9.12 7.45 10.63
C ILE A 40 -9.76 6.64 11.77
N VAL A 41 -10.91 6.03 11.53
CA VAL A 41 -11.63 5.16 12.46
C VAL A 41 -11.62 3.74 11.92
N VAL A 42 -11.15 2.78 12.73
CA VAL A 42 -11.08 1.36 12.35
C VAL A 42 -12.19 0.59 13.07
N VAL A 43 -13.11 -0.01 12.31
CA VAL A 43 -14.33 -0.64 12.86
C VAL A 43 -14.10 -2.09 13.26
N ASN A 44 -13.20 -2.82 12.59
CA ASN A 44 -12.94 -4.23 12.84
C ASN A 44 -11.49 -4.44 13.27
N GLN A 45 -11.27 -4.76 14.55
CA GLN A 45 -9.95 -5.12 15.09
C GLN A 45 -9.72 -6.64 15.09
N THR A 46 -10.63 -7.43 14.49
CA THR A 46 -10.68 -8.88 14.74
C THR A 46 -9.88 -9.70 13.72
N LYS A 47 -8.87 -10.40 14.27
CA LYS A 47 -8.10 -11.58 13.82
C LYS A 47 -7.96 -11.84 12.31
N LYS A 48 -6.69 -11.82 11.86
CA LYS A 48 -6.23 -12.35 10.57
C LYS A 48 -6.89 -13.70 10.28
N SER A 49 -7.67 -13.72 9.21
CA SER A 49 -8.24 -14.92 8.61
C SER A 49 -7.16 -15.67 7.81
N LEU A 50 -7.37 -16.96 7.53
CA LEU A 50 -6.48 -17.72 6.64
C LEU A 50 -6.37 -17.06 5.25
N SER A 51 -7.42 -16.40 4.78
CA SER A 51 -7.39 -15.62 3.53
C SER A 51 -6.42 -14.43 3.56
N ASP A 52 -6.12 -13.85 4.73
CA ASP A 52 -5.15 -12.75 4.82
C ASP A 52 -3.70 -13.24 4.62
N VAL A 53 -3.42 -14.53 4.84
CA VAL A 53 -2.09 -15.12 4.61
C VAL A 53 -1.85 -15.33 3.12
N ASP A 54 -2.85 -15.86 2.40
CA ASP A 54 -2.78 -16.05 0.95
C ASP A 54 -2.60 -14.71 0.21
N ASP A 55 -3.32 -13.66 0.63
CA ASP A 55 -3.15 -12.31 0.11
C ASP A 55 -1.71 -11.79 0.26
N ILE A 56 -1.03 -12.14 1.36
CA ILE A 56 0.38 -11.80 1.60
C ILE A 56 1.31 -12.57 0.68
N PHE A 57 1.07 -13.86 0.47
CA PHE A 57 1.86 -14.67 -0.45
C PHE A 57 1.74 -14.17 -1.89
N GLU A 58 0.54 -13.83 -2.35
CA GLU A 58 0.32 -13.30 -3.70
C GLU A 58 1.04 -11.96 -3.93
N GLU A 59 1.04 -11.07 -2.93
CA GLU A 59 1.80 -9.82 -3.03
C GLU A 59 3.31 -10.07 -3.03
N LEU A 60 3.78 -11.02 -2.22
CA LEU A 60 5.19 -11.40 -2.19
C LEU A 60 5.65 -11.98 -3.53
N ILE A 61 4.85 -12.86 -4.15
CA ILE A 61 5.10 -13.39 -5.50
C ILE A 61 5.13 -12.25 -6.52
N SER A 62 4.18 -11.31 -6.44
CA SER A 62 4.11 -10.14 -7.32
C SER A 62 5.34 -9.23 -7.19
N MET A 63 5.80 -8.98 -5.95
CA MET A 63 7.04 -8.22 -5.71
C MET A 63 8.26 -8.95 -6.27
N MET A 64 8.41 -10.26 -5.99
CA MET A 64 9.51 -11.07 -6.52
C MET A 64 9.53 -11.04 -8.05
N HIS A 65 8.36 -11.19 -8.69
CA HIS A 65 8.23 -11.11 -10.14
C HIS A 65 8.66 -9.73 -10.66
N TYR A 66 8.16 -8.65 -10.07
CA TYR A 66 8.55 -7.29 -10.46
C TYR A 66 10.07 -7.07 -10.36
N PHE A 67 10.68 -7.45 -9.24
CA PHE A 67 12.13 -7.31 -9.04
C PHE A 67 12.93 -8.17 -10.02
N SER A 68 12.49 -9.41 -10.28
CA SER A 68 13.12 -10.32 -11.23
C SER A 68 13.09 -9.76 -12.65
N THR A 69 11.91 -9.32 -13.11
CA THR A 69 11.73 -8.74 -14.44
C THR A 69 12.48 -7.42 -14.60
N LYS A 70 12.47 -6.56 -13.57
CA LYS A 70 13.24 -5.30 -13.59
C LYS A 70 14.74 -5.55 -13.70
N LYS A 71 15.28 -6.51 -12.93
CA LYS A 71 16.69 -6.91 -13.00
C LYS A 71 17.04 -7.52 -14.36
N TYR A 72 16.18 -8.37 -14.91
CA TYR A 72 16.38 -8.93 -16.25
C TYR A 72 16.41 -7.84 -17.33
N SER A 73 15.44 -6.91 -17.29
CA SER A 73 15.38 -5.77 -18.22
C SER A 73 16.63 -4.90 -18.15
N GLN A 74 17.15 -4.63 -16.95
CA GLN A 74 18.41 -3.89 -16.77
C GLN A 74 19.59 -4.59 -17.43
N ARG A 75 19.71 -5.92 -17.32
CA ARG A 75 20.78 -6.70 -17.96
C ARG A 75 20.67 -6.68 -19.49
N LYS A 76 19.47 -6.83 -20.04
CA LYS A 76 19.23 -6.75 -21.49
C LYS A 76 19.60 -5.37 -22.04
N ASN A 77 19.22 -4.30 -21.35
CA ASN A 77 19.51 -2.93 -21.79
C ASN A 77 20.99 -2.57 -21.69
N SER A 78 21.76 -3.19 -20.79
CA SER A 78 23.22 -3.01 -20.74
C SER A 78 23.96 -3.77 -21.84
N LEU A 79 23.41 -4.88 -22.33
CA LEU A 79 24.00 -5.67 -23.42
C LEU A 79 23.79 -4.96 -24.77
N ASN A 80 22.59 -4.43 -25.02
CA ASN A 80 22.24 -3.74 -26.27
C ASN A 80 22.84 -2.32 -26.41
N LYS A 81 23.62 -1.83 -25.43
CA LYS A 81 24.32 -0.53 -25.51
C LYS A 81 25.76 -0.65 -25.99
N ASN A 82 26.26 -1.87 -26.15
CA ASN A 82 27.62 -2.17 -26.60
C ASN A 82 27.67 -2.70 -28.05
N GLU A 83 26.56 -2.58 -28.78
CA GLU A 83 26.45 -2.75 -30.24
C GLU A 83 26.13 -1.39 -30.87
#